data_AF-A0A3S5CJ53-F1
#
_entry.id   AF-A0A3S5CJ53-F1
#
_cell.length_a   1.000
_cell.length_b   1.000
_cell.length_c   1.000
_cell.angle_alpha   90.00
_cell.angle_beta   90.00
_cell.angle_gamma   90.00
#
_symmetry.space_group_name_H-M   'P 1'
#
loop_
_entity.id
_entity.type
_entity.pdbx_description
1 polymer ?
#
loop_
_entity_poly.entity_id
_entity_poly.type
_entity_poly.pdbx_seq_one_letter_code
_entity_poly.pdbx_strand_id
1 'polypeptide(L)'
;MHILQFYILNFLPPVAVPHPAVALKVLYDLNDDDTCTMARRGSGSACRSMFGGCVRWSPQPSASTSIRSLPAVSNHRSIVEQLFPETHWPELRIIICVTDRRNKMMPSTYGMKQTVATSFLYNSGRAICAEARATKVEHALKERDFHSLAKLVMRDSNQLAALCMDTWPPCLYLSPASFDFIRWVHAVNTNLGRTAVIHTF
;
A
#
# COMPACT_ATOMS: atom_id res chain seq x y z
N MET A 1 -1.69 -10.53 7.93
CA MET A 1 -1.08 -11.23 6.77
C MET A 1 -0.77 -10.17 5.72
N HIS A 2 0.49 -9.71 5.71
CA HIS A 2 0.88 -8.39 5.21
C HIS A 2 1.63 -8.51 3.89
N ILE A 3 0.86 -8.66 2.82
CA ILE A 3 1.34 -8.41 1.47
C ILE A 3 0.43 -7.31 0.91
N LEU A 4 0.86 -6.04 1.01
CA LEU A 4 0.66 -4.98 0.01
C LEU A 4 0.32 -3.57 0.49
N GLN A 5 1.00 -2.64 -0.20
CA GLN A 5 0.77 -1.20 -0.30
C GLN A 5 0.87 -0.47 1.03
N PHE A 6 2.09 -0.07 1.36
CA PHE A 6 2.41 0.75 2.53
C PHE A 6 1.78 2.15 2.50
N TYR A 7 1.31 2.59 1.33
CA TYR A 7 0.74 3.91 1.14
C TYR A 7 -0.50 3.78 0.27
N ILE A 8 -1.64 4.24 0.78
CA ILE A 8 -2.68 4.78 -0.10
C ILE A 8 -2.44 6.28 -0.11
N LEU A 9 -2.24 6.81 -1.31
CA LEU A 9 -2.25 8.23 -1.56
C LEU A 9 -3.71 8.61 -1.88
N ASN A 10 -4.46 9.01 -0.86
CA ASN A 10 -5.83 9.49 -1.04
C ASN A 10 -5.78 10.99 -1.31
N PHE A 11 -5.70 11.37 -2.59
CA PHE A 11 -5.78 12.77 -3.03
C PHE A 11 -7.22 13.24 -3.30
N LEU A 12 -8.20 12.35 -3.11
CA LEU A 12 -9.60 12.73 -3.24
C LEU A 12 -10.10 13.18 -1.87
N PRO A 13 -10.82 14.32 -1.78
CA PRO A 13 -11.60 14.61 -0.59
C PRO A 13 -12.54 13.42 -0.31
N PRO A 14 -12.90 13.16 0.96
CA PRO A 14 -13.78 12.05 1.31
C PRO A 14 -15.15 12.24 0.65
N VAL A 15 -15.37 11.73 -0.56
CA VAL A 15 -16.67 11.83 -1.24
C VAL A 15 -17.01 10.53 -1.97
N ALA A 16 -18.06 9.87 -1.49
CA ALA A 16 -19.29 9.54 -2.25
C ALA A 16 -20.02 8.32 -1.65
N VAL A 17 -19.31 7.42 -0.96
CA VAL A 17 -19.92 6.38 -0.12
C VAL A 17 -19.08 6.24 1.14
N PRO A 18 -19.54 6.71 2.32
CA PRO A 18 -18.80 6.51 3.54
C PRO A 18 -18.64 5.00 3.76
N HIS A 19 -17.38 4.56 3.86
CA HIS A 19 -17.09 3.20 4.30
C HIS A 19 -17.94 2.91 5.55
N PRO A 20 -18.58 1.73 5.71
CA PRO A 20 -19.52 1.48 6.81
C PRO A 20 -18.96 1.83 8.20
N ALA A 21 -17.64 1.66 8.39
CA ALA A 21 -16.96 2.08 9.62
C ALA A 21 -17.08 3.59 9.91
N VAL A 22 -17.07 4.46 8.90
CA VAL A 22 -17.27 5.92 9.07
C VAL A 22 -18.71 6.22 9.51
N ALA A 23 -19.69 5.54 8.93
CA ALA A 23 -21.09 5.69 9.35
C ALA A 23 -21.29 5.23 10.81
N LEU A 24 -20.68 4.10 11.19
CA LEU A 24 -20.72 3.58 12.55
C LEU A 24 -19.94 4.45 13.53
N LYS A 25 -18.85 5.09 13.10
CA LYS A 25 -18.13 6.10 13.89
C LYS A 25 -19.05 7.22 14.33
N VAL A 26 -19.82 7.78 13.38
CA VAL A 26 -20.77 8.86 13.67
C VAL A 26 -21.93 8.37 14.53
N LEU A 27 -22.47 7.17 14.25
CA LEU A 27 -23.62 6.62 14.96
C LEU A 27 -23.33 6.27 16.43
N TYR A 28 -22.14 5.73 16.69
CA TYR A 28 -21.75 5.21 18.01
C TYR A 28 -20.65 6.03 18.71
N ASP A 29 -20.32 7.22 18.17
CA ASP A 29 -19.29 8.11 18.68
C ASP A 29 -17.93 7.40 18.93
N LEU A 30 -17.46 6.66 17.92
CA LEU A 30 -16.22 5.90 18.02
C LEU A 30 -14.99 6.80 17.83
N ASN A 31 -13.91 6.49 18.54
CA ASN A 31 -12.60 7.08 18.26
C ASN A 31 -11.99 6.54 16.94
N ASP A 32 -10.93 7.19 16.46
CA ASP A 32 -10.26 6.82 15.21
C ASP A 32 -9.64 5.42 15.23
N ASP A 33 -9.08 5.00 16.37
CA ASP A 33 -8.45 3.69 16.53
C ASP A 33 -9.46 2.54 16.40
N ASP A 34 -10.62 2.67 17.04
CA ASP A 34 -11.69 1.69 16.98
C ASP A 34 -12.32 1.66 15.58
N THR A 35 -12.46 2.83 14.95
CA THR A 35 -12.92 2.95 13.55
C THR A 35 -11.96 2.26 12.57
N CYS A 36 -10.65 2.51 12.68
CA CYS A 36 -9.62 1.86 11.88
C CYS A 36 -9.58 0.34 12.12
N THR A 37 -9.75 -0.08 13.38
CA THR A 37 -9.82 -1.49 13.75
C THR A 37 -11.00 -2.19 13.10
N MET A 38 -12.17 -1.56 13.10
CA MET A 38 -13.36 -2.07 12.42
C MET A 38 -13.18 -2.14 10.90
N ALA A 39 -12.67 -1.06 10.28
CA ALA A 39 -12.41 -1.05 8.84
C ALA A 39 -11.47 -2.18 8.43
N ARG A 40 -10.39 -2.39 9.19
CA ARG A 40 -9.41 -3.46 8.98
C ARG A 40 -10.04 -4.86 9.03
N ARG A 41 -11.02 -5.09 9.90
CA ARG A 41 -11.70 -6.40 10.03
C ARG A 41 -12.54 -6.74 8.81
N GLY A 42 -13.14 -5.74 8.15
CA GLY A 42 -13.85 -5.93 6.88
C GLY A 42 -12.90 -6.13 5.72
N SER A 43 -11.91 -5.23 5.59
CA SER A 43 -10.84 -5.33 4.60
C SER A 43 -9.57 -4.68 5.14
N GLY A 44 -8.46 -5.41 5.10
CA GLY A 44 -7.21 -4.97 5.72
C GLY A 44 -6.74 -3.59 5.25
N SER A 45 -6.84 -3.29 3.96
CA SER A 45 -6.44 -1.99 3.40
C SER A 45 -7.42 -0.85 3.69
N ALA A 46 -8.69 -1.16 4.03
CA ALA A 46 -9.72 -0.14 4.23
C ALA A 46 -9.42 0.78 5.42
N CYS A 47 -8.65 0.34 6.40
CA CYS A 47 -8.24 1.19 7.52
C CYS A 47 -7.43 2.41 7.07
N ARG A 48 -6.67 2.31 5.97
CA ARG A 48 -5.92 3.44 5.42
C ARG A 48 -6.79 4.49 4.74
N SER A 49 -8.05 4.16 4.45
CA SER A 49 -9.02 5.11 3.90
C SER A 49 -9.78 5.90 4.96
N MET A 50 -9.46 5.71 6.25
CA MET A 50 -10.07 6.51 7.33
C MET A 50 -9.48 7.92 7.43
N PHE A 51 -8.34 8.17 6.76
CA PHE A 51 -7.67 9.46 6.70
C PHE A 51 -7.39 9.87 5.25
N GLY A 52 -7.30 11.18 5.01
CA GLY A 52 -6.88 11.77 3.73
C GLY A 52 -5.35 11.77 3.56
N GLY A 53 -4.87 12.09 2.36
CA GLY A 53 -3.44 12.27 2.10
C GLY A 53 -2.63 10.97 2.12
N CYS A 54 -1.48 11.01 2.78
CA CYS A 54 -0.53 9.89 2.87
C CYS A 54 -0.74 9.14 4.18
N VAL A 55 -1.16 7.87 4.10
CA VAL A 55 -1.50 7.08 5.29
C VAL A 55 -0.64 5.83 5.38
N ARG A 56 -0.08 5.59 6.57
CA ARG A 56 0.71 4.42 6.91
C ARG A 56 -0.10 3.44 7.74
N TRP A 57 0.02 2.15 7.41
CA TRP A 57 -0.49 1.07 8.24
C TRP A 57 0.69 0.22 8.73
N SER A 58 0.95 0.28 10.03
CA SER A 58 2.00 -0.48 10.68
C SER A 58 1.42 -1.75 11.32
N PRO A 59 2.02 -2.93 11.06
CA PRO A 59 1.61 -4.16 11.73
C PRO A 59 1.88 -4.05 13.23
N GLN A 60 1.17 -4.87 14.01
CA GLN A 60 1.46 -5.00 15.42
C GLN A 60 2.90 -5.49 15.62
N PRO A 61 3.67 -4.93 16.58
CA PRO A 61 4.96 -5.49 16.95
C PRO A 61 4.81 -6.96 17.34
N SER A 62 5.62 -7.83 16.72
CA SER A 62 5.76 -9.21 17.20
C SER A 62 6.40 -9.19 18.58
N ALA A 63 6.00 -10.10 19.47
CA ALA A 63 6.59 -10.24 20.81
C ALA A 63 8.13 -10.44 20.81
N SER A 64 8.73 -10.77 19.65
CA SER A 64 10.18 -10.93 19.47
C SER A 64 10.95 -9.66 19.09
N THR A 65 10.28 -8.53 18.87
CA THR A 65 10.92 -7.24 18.53
C THR A 65 10.60 -6.21 19.59
N SER A 66 11.21 -6.39 20.76
CA SER A 66 11.26 -5.40 21.83
C SER A 66 12.15 -4.23 21.41
N ILE A 67 11.60 -3.31 20.61
CA ILE A 67 12.16 -1.97 20.49
C ILE A 67 11.24 -1.00 21.23
N ARG A 68 11.79 -0.46 22.31
CA ARG A 68 11.32 0.66 23.12
C ARG A 68 10.16 0.37 24.06
N SER A 69 10.51 0.34 25.34
CA SER A 69 9.66 0.37 26.52
C SER A 69 8.62 1.50 26.39
N LEU A 70 7.40 1.13 25.99
CA LEU A 70 6.19 1.91 26.24
C LEU A 70 5.49 1.31 27.47
N PRO A 71 4.87 2.12 28.33
CA PRO A 71 4.21 1.64 29.52
C PRO A 71 3.12 0.63 29.16
N ALA A 72 3.03 -0.43 29.96
CA ALA A 72 2.21 -1.63 29.77
C ALA A 72 0.69 -1.37 29.96
N VAL A 73 0.14 -0.38 29.26
CA VAL A 73 -1.30 -0.03 29.29
C VAL A 73 -1.88 0.21 27.87
N SER A 74 -1.14 -0.04 26.79
CA SER A 74 -1.69 0.11 25.43
C SER A 74 -1.83 -1.23 24.72
N ASN A 75 -3.07 -1.57 24.40
CA ASN A 75 -3.47 -2.77 23.70
C ASN A 75 -2.60 -3.01 22.45
N HIS A 76 -2.13 -4.25 22.33
CA HIS A 76 -1.57 -4.91 21.15
C HIS A 76 -2.36 -4.65 19.85
N ARG A 77 -2.26 -3.46 19.26
CA ARG A 77 -3.04 -3.05 18.09
C ARG A 77 -2.14 -2.69 16.93
N SER A 78 -2.63 -2.97 15.73
CA SER A 78 -2.06 -2.48 14.49
C SER A 78 -2.33 -0.98 14.39
N ILE A 79 -1.31 -0.19 14.03
CA ILE A 79 -1.39 1.28 14.07
C ILE A 79 -1.66 1.81 12.67
N VAL A 80 -2.58 2.78 12.55
CA VAL A 80 -2.85 3.51 11.31
C VAL A 80 -2.62 4.98 11.58
N GLU A 81 -1.76 5.60 10.78
CA GLU A 81 -1.31 6.98 11.00
C GLU A 81 -1.39 7.77 9.69
N GLN A 82 -1.97 8.95 9.76
CA GLN A 82 -1.85 9.94 8.69
C GLN A 82 -0.48 10.60 8.80
N LEU A 83 0.41 10.29 7.85
CA LEU A 83 1.76 10.87 7.81
C LEU A 83 1.73 12.31 7.31
N PHE A 84 0.95 12.55 6.26
CA PHE A 84 0.83 13.86 5.63
C PHE A 84 -0.61 14.09 5.15
N PRO A 85 -1.17 15.31 5.31
CA PRO A 85 -2.49 15.63 4.77
C PRO A 85 -2.46 15.68 3.24
N GLU A 86 -3.62 15.66 2.61
CA GLU A 86 -3.79 15.76 1.15
C GLU A 86 -3.23 17.06 0.57
N THR A 87 -3.14 18.12 1.38
CA THR A 87 -2.54 19.41 1.02
C THR A 87 -1.01 19.40 1.04
N HIS A 88 -0.38 18.32 1.52
CA HIS A 88 1.08 18.25 1.63
C HIS A 88 1.78 18.24 0.28
N TRP A 89 1.21 17.63 -0.76
CA TRP A 89 1.84 17.59 -2.08
C TRP A 89 0.81 17.80 -3.20
N PRO A 90 0.31 19.03 -3.36
CA PRO A 90 -0.82 19.34 -4.21
C PRO A 90 -0.49 19.28 -5.71
N GLU A 91 0.76 19.07 -6.12
CA GLU A 91 1.17 18.83 -7.50
C GLU A 91 1.18 17.34 -7.87
N LEU A 92 1.21 16.44 -6.87
CA LEU A 92 1.20 15.00 -7.12
C LEU A 92 -0.18 14.58 -7.64
N ARG A 93 -0.20 13.86 -8.77
CA ARG A 93 -1.43 13.42 -9.46
C ARG A 93 -1.43 11.91 -9.58
N ILE A 94 -2.61 11.32 -9.44
CA ILE A 94 -2.85 9.90 -9.69
C ILE A 94 -3.81 9.78 -10.86
N ILE A 95 -3.46 8.92 -11.81
CA ILE A 95 -4.30 8.57 -12.95
C ILE A 95 -4.52 7.06 -12.90
N ILE A 96 -5.78 6.63 -12.99
CA ILE A 96 -6.15 5.22 -13.01
C ILE A 96 -6.44 4.81 -14.46
N CYS A 97 -5.62 3.91 -14.98
CA CYS A 97 -5.78 3.37 -16.33
C CYS A 97 -6.43 1.98 -16.24
N VAL A 98 -7.70 1.87 -16.62
CA VAL A 98 -8.42 0.59 -16.61
C VAL A 98 -8.07 -0.20 -17.86
N THR A 99 -7.22 -1.22 -17.72
CA THR A 99 -6.71 -2.03 -18.85
C THR A 99 -7.51 -3.30 -19.12
N ASP A 100 -8.25 -3.79 -18.13
CA ASP A 100 -9.10 -4.97 -18.24
C ASP A 100 -10.28 -4.83 -17.27
N ARG A 101 -11.48 -5.26 -17.69
CA ARG A 101 -12.70 -5.26 -16.86
C ARG A 101 -13.06 -6.65 -16.35
N ARG A 102 -12.31 -7.68 -16.74
CA ARG A 102 -12.52 -9.05 -16.27
C ARG A 102 -12.17 -9.15 -14.79
N ASN A 103 -12.87 -10.05 -14.10
CA ASN A 103 -12.56 -10.36 -12.72
C ASN A 103 -11.14 -10.94 -12.62
N LYS A 104 -10.44 -10.60 -11.53
CA LYS A 104 -9.17 -11.23 -11.19
C LYS A 104 -9.39 -12.74 -11.15
N MET A 105 -8.57 -13.50 -11.86
CA MET A 105 -8.63 -14.97 -11.85
C MET A 105 -8.48 -15.52 -10.43
N MET A 106 -7.72 -14.81 -9.58
CA MET A 106 -7.48 -15.19 -8.19
C MET A 106 -7.79 -14.04 -7.22
N PRO A 107 -8.69 -14.23 -6.23
CA PRO A 107 -8.95 -13.24 -5.20
C PRO A 107 -7.70 -12.89 -4.38
N SER A 108 -7.52 -11.63 -4.02
CA SER A 108 -6.33 -11.15 -3.29
C SER A 108 -6.12 -11.86 -1.96
N THR A 109 -7.18 -12.17 -1.21
CA THR A 109 -7.07 -12.91 0.07
C THR A 109 -6.43 -14.28 -0.11
N TYR A 110 -6.81 -15.01 -1.16
CA TYR A 110 -6.24 -16.32 -1.46
C TYR A 110 -4.81 -16.17 -2.00
N GLY A 111 -4.60 -15.30 -2.99
CA GLY A 111 -3.27 -15.08 -3.57
C GLY A 111 -2.23 -14.69 -2.54
N MET A 112 -2.56 -13.74 -1.64
CA MET A 112 -1.66 -13.33 -0.57
C MET A 112 -1.36 -14.48 0.42
N LYS A 113 -2.35 -15.33 0.77
CA LYS A 113 -2.13 -16.49 1.65
C LYS A 113 -1.14 -17.45 1.01
N GLN A 114 -1.36 -17.73 -0.28
CA GLN A 114 -0.52 -18.63 -1.04
C GLN A 114 0.90 -18.08 -1.18
N THR A 115 1.06 -16.80 -1.50
CA THR A 115 2.38 -16.16 -1.59
C THR A 115 3.15 -16.28 -0.28
N VAL A 116 2.52 -16.02 0.87
CA VAL A 116 3.17 -16.21 2.18
C VAL A 116 3.62 -17.66 2.36
N ALA A 117 2.77 -18.62 2.00
CA ALA A 117 3.03 -20.04 2.21
C ALA A 117 4.11 -20.61 1.28
N THR A 118 4.21 -20.13 0.04
CA THR A 118 5.00 -20.82 -1.00
C THR A 118 6.10 -19.99 -1.66
N SER A 119 6.04 -18.66 -1.63
CA SER A 119 7.03 -17.82 -2.32
C SER A 119 8.32 -17.73 -1.51
N PHE A 120 9.41 -18.25 -2.05
CA PHE A 120 10.73 -18.10 -1.46
C PHE A 120 11.18 -16.63 -1.50
N LEU A 121 10.88 -15.91 -2.58
CA LEU A 121 11.25 -14.49 -2.73
C LEU A 121 10.53 -13.59 -1.71
N TYR A 122 9.32 -13.96 -1.30
CA TYR A 122 8.59 -13.22 -0.28
C TYR A 122 9.28 -13.39 1.07
N ASN A 123 9.54 -14.64 1.46
CA ASN A 123 10.11 -14.98 2.77
C ASN A 123 11.55 -14.50 2.92
N SER A 124 12.39 -14.68 1.90
CA SER A 124 13.81 -14.29 1.92
C SER A 124 14.06 -12.79 1.64
N GLY A 125 13.07 -12.07 1.10
CA GLY A 125 13.23 -10.69 0.65
C GLY A 125 12.22 -9.74 1.25
N ARG A 126 10.98 -9.76 0.73
CA ARG A 126 9.99 -8.72 1.05
C ARG A 126 9.59 -8.71 2.52
N ALA A 127 9.45 -9.87 3.15
CA ALA A 127 9.10 -9.96 4.56
C ALA A 127 10.11 -9.24 5.48
N ILE A 128 11.39 -9.27 5.12
CA ILE A 128 12.49 -8.72 5.92
C ILE A 128 12.72 -7.23 5.60
N CYS A 129 12.59 -6.83 4.34
CA CYS A 129 12.92 -5.47 3.91
C CYS A 129 11.73 -4.50 3.86
N ALA A 130 10.52 -4.96 4.21
CA ALA A 130 9.29 -4.18 4.07
C ALA A 130 9.35 -2.86 4.84
N GLU A 131 9.75 -2.92 6.11
CA GLU A 131 9.83 -1.76 7.00
C GLU A 131 10.86 -0.74 6.54
N ALA A 132 12.08 -1.20 6.22
CA ALA A 132 13.13 -0.32 5.69
C ALA A 132 12.73 0.37 4.37
N ARG A 133 11.92 -0.30 3.54
CA ARG A 133 11.37 0.33 2.32
C ARG A 133 10.29 1.34 2.65
N ALA A 134 9.41 1.03 3.61
CA ALA A 134 8.38 1.95 4.05
C ALA A 134 9.02 3.27 4.53
N THR A 135 10.04 3.22 5.39
CA THR A 135 10.79 4.41 5.83
C THR A 135 11.37 5.23 4.68
N LYS A 136 11.90 4.57 3.63
CA LYS A 136 12.43 5.27 2.45
C LYS A 136 11.33 6.00 1.66
N VAL A 137 10.16 5.39 1.54
CA VAL A 137 9.02 6.03 0.85
C VAL A 137 8.49 7.20 1.67
N GLU A 138 8.38 7.05 3.00
CA GLU A 138 7.99 8.12 3.91
C GLU A 138 8.93 9.32 3.78
N HIS A 139 10.25 9.08 3.76
CA HIS A 139 11.24 10.13 3.51
C HIS A 139 11.06 10.79 2.15
N ALA A 140 10.85 10.02 1.08
CA ALA A 140 10.62 10.59 -0.26
C ALA A 140 9.33 11.44 -0.33
N LEU A 141 8.28 11.04 0.39
CA LEU A 141 7.03 11.82 0.51
C LEU A 141 7.25 13.09 1.32
N LYS A 142 8.02 13.01 2.42
CA LYS A 142 8.36 14.16 3.26
C LYS A 142 9.09 15.24 2.47
N GLU A 143 10.14 14.84 1.76
CA GLU A 143 11.01 15.75 0.99
C GLU A 143 10.43 16.15 -0.37
N ARG A 144 9.24 15.64 -0.72
CA ARG A 144 8.64 15.81 -2.05
C ARG A 144 9.59 15.39 -3.19
N ASP A 145 10.41 14.36 -2.95
CA ASP A 145 11.36 13.82 -3.91
C ASP A 145 10.66 12.84 -4.85
N PHE A 146 10.14 13.38 -5.96
CA PHE A 146 9.41 12.59 -6.95
C PHE A 146 10.27 11.49 -7.58
N HIS A 147 11.57 11.72 -7.76
CA HIS A 147 12.47 10.76 -8.40
C HIS A 147 12.72 9.55 -7.49
N SER A 148 12.99 9.78 -6.21
CA SER A 148 13.14 8.71 -5.24
C SER A 148 11.83 7.97 -5.02
N LEU A 149 10.71 8.70 -4.90
CA LEU A 149 9.38 8.12 -4.79
C LEU A 149 9.08 7.20 -5.97
N ALA A 150 9.32 7.68 -7.20
CA ALA A 150 9.11 6.93 -8.43
C ALA A 150 9.86 5.61 -8.46
N LYS A 151 11.17 5.65 -8.15
CA LYS A 151 11.99 4.44 -8.10
C LYS A 151 11.49 3.45 -7.05
N LEU A 152 11.12 3.93 -5.87
CA LEU A 152 10.64 3.08 -4.78
C LEU A 152 9.30 2.43 -5.13
N VAL A 153 8.35 3.20 -5.66
CA VAL A 153 7.00 2.75 -6.02
C VAL A 153 7.04 1.75 -7.19
N MET A 154 7.75 2.06 -8.28
CA MET A 154 7.86 1.16 -9.42
C MET A 154 8.55 -0.16 -9.03
N ARG A 155 9.62 -0.09 -8.21
CA ARG A 155 10.30 -1.30 -7.72
C ARG A 155 9.43 -2.11 -6.77
N ASP A 156 8.62 -1.48 -5.91
CA ASP A 156 7.70 -2.21 -5.03
C ASP A 156 6.59 -2.92 -5.82
N SER A 157 6.04 -2.26 -6.84
CA SER A 157 5.05 -2.85 -7.75
C SER A 157 5.64 -4.02 -8.55
N ASN A 158 6.83 -3.85 -9.13
CA ASN A 158 7.52 -4.91 -9.85
C ASN A 158 7.87 -6.10 -8.94
N GLN A 159 8.36 -5.81 -7.73
CA GLN A 159 8.64 -6.88 -6.78
C GLN A 159 7.37 -7.62 -6.42
N LEU A 160 6.25 -6.93 -6.17
CA LEU A 160 4.98 -7.62 -5.94
C LEU A 160 4.65 -8.59 -7.08
N ALA A 161 4.71 -8.14 -8.33
CA ALA A 161 4.40 -8.99 -9.47
C ALA A 161 5.32 -10.22 -9.53
N ALA A 162 6.61 -10.04 -9.21
CA ALA A 162 7.57 -11.15 -9.12
C ALA A 162 7.22 -12.14 -8.00
N LEU A 163 6.79 -11.66 -6.82
CA LEU A 163 6.35 -12.53 -5.72
C LEU A 163 5.10 -13.33 -6.07
N CYS A 164 4.15 -12.69 -6.75
CA CYS A 164 2.95 -13.36 -7.23
C CYS A 164 3.30 -14.44 -8.26
N MET A 165 4.29 -14.19 -9.11
CA MET A 165 4.79 -15.17 -10.08
C MET A 165 5.57 -16.33 -9.44
N ASP A 166 6.31 -16.06 -8.35
CA ASP A 166 7.04 -17.05 -7.53
C ASP A 166 6.12 -17.85 -6.59
N THR A 167 4.84 -17.48 -6.49
CA THR A 167 3.84 -18.24 -5.75
C THR A 167 3.52 -19.56 -6.46
N TRP A 168 3.15 -20.62 -5.73
CA TRP A 168 2.79 -21.91 -6.32
C TRP A 168 1.38 -22.38 -5.91
N PRO A 169 0.45 -22.59 -6.86
CA PRO A 169 0.53 -22.20 -8.26
C PRO A 169 0.68 -20.68 -8.46
N PRO A 170 1.26 -20.21 -9.59
CA PRO A 170 1.48 -18.78 -9.83
C PRO A 170 0.21 -17.93 -9.78
N CYS A 171 0.34 -16.76 -9.17
CA CYS A 171 -0.69 -15.72 -9.13
C CYS A 171 -0.41 -14.69 -10.24
N LEU A 172 -1.21 -14.65 -11.30
CA LEU A 172 -1.00 -13.72 -12.41
C LEU A 172 -2.01 -12.55 -12.33
N TYR A 173 -1.50 -11.37 -11.94
CA TYR A 173 -2.29 -10.13 -11.91
C TYR A 173 -1.99 -9.19 -13.07
N LEU A 174 -0.78 -9.23 -13.62
CA LEU A 174 -0.40 -8.38 -14.74
C LEU A 174 -0.85 -9.02 -16.06
N SER A 175 -1.45 -8.19 -16.91
CA SER A 175 -1.85 -8.55 -18.27
C SER A 175 -0.79 -8.09 -19.29
N PRO A 176 -0.84 -8.52 -20.56
CA PRO A 176 0.01 -7.97 -21.60
C PRO A 176 -0.01 -6.43 -21.67
N ALA A 177 -1.21 -5.83 -21.55
CA ALA A 177 -1.38 -4.38 -21.52
C ALA A 177 -0.69 -3.72 -20.30
N SER A 178 -0.61 -4.42 -19.17
CA SER A 178 0.14 -3.95 -18.00
C SER A 178 1.64 -3.83 -18.33
N PHE A 179 2.21 -4.81 -19.02
CA PHE A 179 3.60 -4.77 -19.45
C PHE A 179 3.86 -3.72 -20.54
N ASP A 180 2.92 -3.48 -21.44
CA ASP A 180 2.98 -2.35 -22.38
C ASP A 180 3.05 -1.02 -21.63
N PHE A 181 2.24 -0.86 -20.57
CA PHE A 181 2.26 0.34 -19.74
C PHE A 181 3.59 0.54 -19.01
N ILE A 182 4.18 -0.54 -18.48
CA ILE A 182 5.53 -0.50 -17.86
C ILE A 182 6.56 0.00 -18.86
N ARG A 183 6.59 -0.59 -20.07
CA ARG A 183 7.50 -0.18 -21.15
C ARG A 183 7.30 1.28 -21.52
N TRP A 184 6.05 1.71 -21.66
CA TRP A 184 5.70 3.09 -22.00
C TRP A 184 6.18 4.08 -20.95
N VAL A 185 5.95 3.83 -19.65
CA VAL A 185 6.42 4.71 -18.56
C VAL A 185 7.94 4.84 -18.57
N HIS A 186 8.67 3.74 -18.78
CA HIS A 186 10.13 3.80 -18.90
C HIS A 186 10.58 4.59 -20.14
N ALA A 187 9.94 4.39 -21.29
CA ALA A 187 10.27 5.13 -22.51
C ALA A 187 10.04 6.63 -22.36
N VAL A 188 8.92 7.04 -21.75
CA VAL A 188 8.61 8.45 -21.47
C VAL A 188 9.65 9.08 -20.56
N ASN A 189 10.01 8.42 -19.46
CA ASN A 189 11.02 8.93 -18.53
C ASN A 189 12.40 9.06 -19.20
N THR A 190 12.78 8.10 -20.05
CA THR A 190 14.02 8.16 -20.84
C THR A 190 14.01 9.33 -21.82
N ASN A 191 12.95 9.49 -22.60
CA ASN A 191 12.84 10.55 -23.60
C ASN A 191 12.83 11.96 -22.99
N LEU A 192 12.30 12.10 -21.77
CA LEU A 192 12.31 13.37 -21.04
C LEU A 192 13.62 13.64 -20.29
N GLY A 193 14.54 12.66 -20.22
CA GLY A 193 15.79 12.79 -19.45
C GLY A 193 15.59 12.90 -17.94
N ARG A 194 14.39 12.67 -17.43
CA ARG A 194 14.03 12.76 -16.00
C ARG A 194 12.85 11.85 -15.69
N THR A 195 12.72 11.46 -14.42
CA THR A 195 11.56 10.70 -13.96
C THR A 195 10.35 11.64 -13.82
N ALA A 196 9.39 11.52 -14.73
CA ALA A 196 8.17 12.32 -14.79
C ALA A 196 6.90 11.50 -14.53
N VAL A 197 6.94 10.19 -14.76
CA VAL A 197 5.80 9.28 -14.60
C VAL A 197 6.20 8.06 -13.78
N ILE A 198 5.25 7.59 -12.97
CA ILE A 198 5.37 6.43 -12.08
C ILE A 198 4.27 5.44 -12.46
N HIS A 199 4.60 4.15 -12.53
CA HIS A 199 3.57 3.10 -12.60
C HIS A 199 3.49 2.32 -11.28
N THR A 200 2.30 1.83 -10.98
CA THR A 200 2.04 0.86 -9.92
C THR A 200 0.78 0.07 -10.30
N PHE A 201 0.72 -1.20 -9.91
CA PHE A 201 -0.35 -2.16 -10.19
C PHE A 201 -0.75 -2.88 -8.90
#